data_AF-A0A2V8Z4P6-F1
#
_entry.id   AF-A0A2V8Z4P6-F1
#
_cell.length_a   1.000
_cell.length_b   1.000
_cell.length_c   1.000
_cell.angle_alpha   90.00
_cell.angle_beta   90.00
_cell.angle_gamma   90.00
#
_symmetry.space_group_name_H-M   'P 1'
#
loop_
_entity.id
_entity.type
_entity.pdbx_description
1 polymer ?
#
loop_
_entity_poly.entity_id
_entity_poly.type
_entity_poly.pdbx_seq_one_letter_code
_entity_poly.pdbx_strand_id
1 'polypeptide(L)' 'MPRRIEKIREAGREELEAQHKELTEQIFRLRFQLTTGQAEALKRLREAKKDLARVKTLLRAQELRKA' A
#
# COMPACT_ATOMS: atom_id res chain seq x y z
N MET A 1 -9.47 10.92 -4.54
CA MET A 1 -8.96 10.93 -3.15
C MET A 1 -7.51 11.45 -3.14
N PRO A 2 -7.27 12.76 -2.96
CA PRO A 2 -5.91 13.33 -2.98
C PRO A 2 -5.22 13.39 -1.60
N ARG A 3 -5.98 13.45 -0.49
CA ARG A 3 -5.44 13.67 0.88
C ARG A 3 -4.46 12.61 1.41
N ARG A 4 -4.43 11.41 0.83
CA ARG A 4 -3.50 10.34 1.26
C ARG A 4 -2.11 10.49 0.63
N ILE A 5 -2.02 11.13 -0.54
CA ILE A 5 -0.76 11.25 -1.29
C ILE A 5 0.16 12.30 -0.67
N GLU A 6 -0.40 13.39 -0.14
CA GLU A 6 0.36 14.47 0.50
C GLU A 6 1.05 13.97 1.79
N LYS A 7 0.34 13.22 2.65
CA LYS A 7 0.93 12.60 3.84
C LYS A 7 2.04 11.58 3.53
N ILE A 8 1.91 10.85 2.42
CA ILE A 8 2.90 9.85 1.98
C ILE A 8 4.12 10.51 1.30
N ARG A 9 3.99 11.76 0.84
CA ARG A 9 5.12 12.54 0.31
C ARG A 9 6.00 13.16 1.39
N GLU A 10 5.41 13.56 2.51
CA GLU A 10 6.15 14.06 3.69
C GLU A 10 6.70 12.94 4.58
N ALA A 11 6.09 11.76 4.53
CA ALA A 11 6.58 10.57 5.24
C ALA A 11 8.00 10.20 4.78
N GLY A 12 8.88 9.97 5.74
CA GLY A 12 10.25 9.55 5.48
C GLY A 12 10.29 8.18 4.78
N ARG A 13 11.41 7.85 4.12
CA ARG A 13 11.60 6.56 3.43
C ARG A 13 11.29 5.36 4.34
N GLU A 14 11.61 5.47 5.62
CA GLU A 14 11.36 4.44 6.64
C GLU A 14 9.87 4.25 6.94
N GLU A 15 9.08 5.32 7.01
CA GLU A 15 7.62 5.23 7.19
C GLU A 15 6.94 4.60 5.97
N LEU A 16 7.44 4.89 4.77
CA LEU A 16 6.96 4.27 3.54
C LEU A 16 7.23 2.76 3.51
N GLU A 17 8.41 2.33 3.98
CA GLU A 17 8.72 0.91 4.15
C GLU A 17 7.89 0.25 5.24
N ALA A 18 7.61 0.95 6.34
CA ALA A 18 6.72 0.47 7.39
C ALA A 18 5.29 0.26 6.85
N GLN A 19 4.74 1.24 6.12
CA GLN A 19 3.45 1.13 5.46
C GLN A 19 3.43 0.00 4.41
N HIS A 20 4.51 -0.19 3.67
CA HIS A 20 4.63 -1.30 2.72
C HIS A 20 4.52 -2.67 3.42
N LYS A 21 5.19 -2.84 4.57
CA LYS A 21 5.10 -4.07 5.37
C LYS A 21 3.69 -4.28 5.90
N GLU A 22 3.07 -3.26 6.47
CA GLU A 22 1.71 -3.33 7.01
C GLU A 22 0.66 -3.66 5.94
N LEU A 23 0.73 -3.01 4.77
CA LEU A 23 -0.15 -3.30 3.63
C LEU A 23 0.04 -4.73 3.10
N THR A 24 1.25 -5.26 3.12
CA THR A 24 1.53 -6.64 2.72
C THR A 24 0.88 -7.63 3.67
N GLU A 25 0.94 -7.35 4.97
CA GLU A 25 0.31 -8.17 6.01
C GLU A 25 -1.22 -8.11 5.93
N GLN A 26 -1.80 -6.92 5.70
CA GLN A 26 -3.24 -6.78 5.41
C GLN A 26 -3.65 -7.57 4.17
N ILE A 27 -2.87 -7.52 3.08
CA ILE A 27 -3.13 -8.30 1.87
C ILE A 27 -3.13 -9.80 2.17
N PHE A 28 -2.23 -10.28 3.03
CA PHE A 28 -2.19 -11.68 3.46
C PHE A 28 -3.46 -12.08 4.21
N ARG A 29 -3.89 -11.27 5.19
CA ARG A 29 -5.14 -11.48 5.93
C ARG A 29 -6.38 -11.44 5.02
N LEU A 30 -6.43 -10.47 4.09
CA LEU A 30 -7.52 -10.34 3.11
C LEU A 30 -7.55 -11.51 2.14
N ARG A 31 -6.39 -12.05 1.74
CA ARG A 31 -6.31 -13.29 0.94
C ARG A 31 -6.89 -14.47 1.71
N PHE A 32 -6.57 -14.60 3.00
CA PHE A 32 -7.12 -15.66 3.85
C PHE A 32 -8.65 -15.55 4.01
N GLN A 33 -9.17 -14.33 4.17
CA GLN A 33 -10.61 -14.03 4.19
C GLN A 33 -11.32 -14.31 2.85
N LEU A 34 -10.62 -14.11 1.74
CA LEU A 34 -11.09 -14.46 0.40
C LEU A 34 -11.20 -15.97 0.22
N THR A 35 -10.22 -16.73 0.68
CA THR A 35 -10.24 -18.20 0.63
C THR A 35 -11.39 -18.78 1.44
N THR A 36 -11.82 -18.09 2.50
CA THR A 36 -13.00 -18.45 3.32
C THR A 36 -14.34 -18.03 2.71
N GLY A 37 -14.36 -17.47 1.50
CA GLY A 37 -15.58 -17.22 0.72
C GLY A 37 -16.21 -15.83 0.88
N GLN A 38 -15.54 -14.89 1.55
CA GLN A 38 -16.07 -13.54 1.72
C GLN A 38 -15.81 -12.66 0.48
N ALA A 39 -16.86 -12.43 -0.33
CA ALA A 39 -16.76 -11.62 -1.56
C ALA A 39 -16.36 -10.16 -1.32
N GLU A 40 -16.68 -9.58 -0.15
CA GLU A 40 -16.25 -8.22 0.23
C GLU A 40 -14.73 -8.08 0.31
N ALA A 41 -14.02 -9.16 0.66
CA ALA A 41 -12.56 -9.16 0.74
C ALA A 41 -11.91 -8.98 -0.65
N LEU A 42 -12.60 -9.28 -1.75
CA LEU A 42 -12.11 -9.05 -3.12
C LEU A 42 -11.92 -7.56 -3.44
N LYS A 43 -12.89 -6.73 -3.07
CA LYS A 43 -12.82 -5.27 -3.28
C LYS A 43 -11.70 -4.66 -2.44
N ARG A 44 -11.66 -5.01 -1.15
CA ARG A 44 -10.61 -4.55 -0.21
C ARG A 44 -9.22 -5.00 -0.65
N LEU A 45 -9.07 -6.23 -1.14
CA LEU A 45 -7.79 -6.73 -1.67
C LEU A 45 -7.32 -5.93 -2.89
N ARG A 46 -8.23 -5.57 -3.82
CA ARG A 46 -7.88 -4.74 -4.98
C ARG A 46 -7.45 -3.33 -4.56
N GLU A 47 -8.11 -2.74 -3.57
CA GLU A 47 -7.74 -1.43 -3.03
C GLU A 47 -6.39 -1.47 -2.33
N ALA A 48 -6.16 -2.44 -1.45
CA ALA A 48 -4.88 -2.61 -0.74
C ALA A 48 -3.71 -2.83 -1.72
N LYS A 49 -3.91 -3.60 -2.80
CA LYS A 49 -2.90 -3.76 -3.86
C LYS A 49 -2.59 -2.44 -4.58
N LYS A 50 -3.60 -1.61 -4.86
CA LYS A 50 -3.40 -0.29 -5.48
C LYS A 50 -2.66 0.65 -4.54
N ASP A 51 -2.95 0.62 -3.25
CA ASP A 51 -2.23 1.40 -2.25
C ASP A 51 -0.76 0.96 -2.14
N LEU A 52 -0.49 -0.34 -2.12
CA LEU A 52 0.87 -0.88 -2.15
C LEU A 52 1.66 -0.41 -3.38
N ALA A 53 1.02 -0.42 -4.56
CA ALA A 53 1.63 0.06 -5.79
C ALA A 53 1.98 1.55 -5.71
N ARG A 54 1.09 2.39 -5.15
CA ARG A 54 1.34 3.82 -4.96
C ARG A 54 2.52 4.09 -4.04
N VAL A 55 2.62 3.36 -2.93
CA VAL A 55 3.75 3.47 -1.99
C VAL A 55 5.06 3.12 -2.70
N LYS A 56 5.10 2.03 -3.47
CA LYS A 56 6.28 1.66 -4.27
C LYS A 56 6.64 2.71 -5.32
N THR A 57 5.65 3.28 -6.01
CA THR A 57 5.89 4.35 -7.00
C THR A 57 6.48 5.59 -6.34
N LEU A 58 6.03 5.95 -5.13
CA LEU A 58 6.56 7.10 -4.40
C LEU A 58 7.98 6.86 -3.88
N LEU A 59 8.27 5.67 -3.36
CA LEU A 59 9.64 5.24 -3.02
C LEU A 59 10.58 5.39 -4.24
N ARG A 60 10.16 4.88 -5.40
CA ARG A 60 10.96 4.96 -6.62
C ARG A 60 11.10 6.40 -7.13
N ALA A 61 10.06 7.21 -7.03
CA ALA A 61 10.09 8.61 -7.42
C ALA A 61 11.02 9.44 -6.51
N GLN A 62 11.11 9.13 -5.22
CA GLN A 62 12.09 9.75 -4.31
C GLN A 62 13.52 9.33 -4.67
N GLU A 63 13.76 8.04 -4.96
CA GLU A 63 15.07 7.55 -5.41
C GLU A 63 15.54 8.26 -6.68
N LEU A 64 14.67 8.38 -7.69
CA LEU A 64 14.97 9.05 -8.95
C LEU A 64 15.19 10.57 -8.82
N ARG A 65 14.64 11.21 -7.77
CA ARG A 65 14.87 12.64 -7.48
C ARG A 65 16.16 12.90 -6.72
N LYS A 66 16.69 11.89 -6.04
CA LYS A 66 17.94 11.97 -5.27
C LYS A 66 19.17 11.62 -6.11
N ALA A 67 18.96 10.99 -7.27
CA ALA A 67 19.96 10.76 -8.32
C ALA A 67 19.99 11.95 -9.28
#